data_AF-A0AAN6WR44-F1
#
_entry.id   AF-A0AAN6WR44-F1
#
_cell.length_a   1.000
_cell.length_b   1.000
_cell.length_c   1.000
_cell.angle_alpha   90.00
_cell.angle_beta   90.00
_cell.angle_gamma   90.00
#
_symmetry.space_group_name_H-M   'P 1'
#
loop_
_entity.id
_entity.type
_entity.pdbx_description
1 polymer ?
#
loop_
_entity_poly.entity_id
_entity_poly.type
_entity_poly.pdbx_seq_one_letter_code
_entity_poly.pdbx_strand_id
1 'polypeptide(L)'
;MTSLKIERDTVKETLVNAVAENKPKVGFVGTTAAAIAEAAHGELPGTTGKHPISAVVGTALTGGRQNAGTKGYLAAYLRQLETNPLRTKMLTAGTLAGAQELIASWLAKDRNKHGNYFTSRVPKMATYGALVSAPLGHFLIWLLQKTFSGRTSLRAKILQILVSNLVIAPIQNTVYLVAMALIAGAKNFHQVRATVKVGFWKVMRVSWITSPICLAFAQKFLPEHTWLPFFNLVSFIIGTYINTITKKKRLAALRKKHFGEGRAPGGPGSTMGRPEDYPPLGPNPPY
;
A
#
# COMPACT_ATOMS: atom_id res chain seq x y z
N MET A 1 -11.14 -9.24 -37.66
CA MET A 1 -9.87 -9.92 -37.28
C MET A 1 -8.69 -9.61 -38.21
N THR A 2 -8.92 -8.99 -39.37
CA THR A 2 -7.87 -8.69 -40.37
C THR A 2 -7.00 -7.47 -40.02
N SER A 3 -7.57 -6.43 -39.40
CA SER A 3 -6.85 -5.19 -39.04
C SER A 3 -5.75 -5.38 -37.98
N LEU A 4 -5.96 -6.23 -36.97
CA LEU A 4 -4.96 -6.56 -35.94
C LEU A 4 -3.79 -7.41 -36.48
N LYS A 5 -4.02 -8.13 -37.58
CA LYS A 5 -2.97 -8.93 -38.22
C LYS A 5 -2.08 -8.02 -39.07
N ILE A 6 -2.70 -7.08 -39.80
CA ILE A 6 -1.99 -6.03 -40.53
C ILE A 6 -1.13 -5.19 -39.58
N GLU A 7 -1.65 -4.76 -38.43
CA GLU A 7 -0.85 -4.01 -37.44
C GLU A 7 0.33 -4.81 -36.87
N ARG A 8 0.16 -6.10 -36.57
CA ARG A 8 1.25 -6.96 -36.08
C ARG A 8 2.30 -7.25 -37.15
N ASP A 9 1.88 -7.38 -38.40
CA ASP A 9 2.77 -7.67 -39.52
C ASP A 9 3.52 -6.39 -39.93
N THR A 10 2.87 -5.21 -39.96
CA THR A 10 3.52 -3.91 -40.14
C THR A 10 4.55 -3.63 -39.03
N VAL A 11 4.24 -3.95 -37.77
CA VAL A 11 5.19 -3.78 -36.65
C VAL A 11 6.37 -4.74 -36.77
N LYS A 12 6.15 -5.99 -37.19
CA LYS A 12 7.24 -6.95 -37.45
C LYS A 12 8.12 -6.51 -38.61
N GLU A 13 7.54 -6.02 -39.70
CA GLU A 13 8.27 -5.56 -40.88
C GLU A 13 9.06 -4.29 -40.58
N THR A 14 8.49 -3.38 -39.78
CA THR A 14 9.20 -2.18 -39.27
C THR A 14 10.36 -2.56 -38.34
N LEU A 15 10.20 -3.59 -37.52
CA LEU A 15 11.26 -4.13 -36.65
C LEU A 15 12.38 -4.81 -37.43
N VAL A 16 12.06 -5.56 -38.49
CA VAL A 16 13.06 -6.21 -39.35
C VAL A 16 13.84 -5.17 -40.15
N ASN A 17 13.16 -4.16 -40.69
CA ASN A 17 13.81 -3.05 -41.41
C ASN A 17 14.70 -2.19 -40.50
N ALA A 18 14.29 -1.95 -39.24
CA ALA A 18 15.10 -1.24 -38.25
C ALA A 18 16.36 -2.00 -37.79
N VAL A 19 16.37 -3.33 -37.93
CA VAL A 19 17.55 -4.17 -37.64
C VAL A 19 18.50 -4.24 -38.85
N ALA A 20 17.97 -4.13 -40.07
CA ALA A 20 18.77 -4.14 -41.30
C ALA A 20 19.48 -2.80 -41.57
N GLU A 21 18.87 -1.67 -41.21
CA GLU A 21 19.50 -0.35 -41.29
C GLU A 21 20.42 -0.10 -40.09
N ASN A 22 21.66 -0.59 -40.18
CA ASN A 22 22.69 -0.44 -39.16
C ASN A 22 23.17 1.02 -39.04
N LYS A 23 22.34 1.90 -38.46
CA LYS A 23 22.75 3.24 -38.00
C LYS A 23 22.35 3.44 -36.54
N PRO A 24 23.31 3.67 -35.62
CA PRO A 24 23.01 3.81 -34.21
C PRO A 24 22.38 5.19 -33.97
N LYS A 25 21.06 5.22 -33.73
CA LYS A 25 20.42 6.42 -33.18
C LYS A 25 20.14 6.21 -31.70
N VAL A 26 20.88 6.97 -30.91
CA VAL A 26 20.81 7.06 -29.45
C VAL A 26 19.38 7.37 -29.01
N GLY A 27 18.75 6.44 -28.31
CA GLY A 27 17.41 6.60 -27.78
C GLY A 27 16.96 5.40 -26.96
N PHE A 28 16.10 5.64 -25.97
CA PHE A 28 15.48 4.69 -25.03
C PHE A 28 14.96 3.38 -25.65
N VAL A 29 14.65 3.40 -26.95
CA VAL A 29 14.18 2.25 -27.73
C VAL A 29 15.32 1.26 -28.04
N GLY A 30 16.55 1.74 -28.29
CA GLY A 30 17.72 0.89 -28.56
C GLY A 30 18.18 0.09 -27.33
N THR A 31 18.01 0.66 -26.13
CA THR A 31 18.24 -0.02 -24.85
C THR A 31 17.24 -1.15 -24.58
N THR A 32 15.99 -1.01 -25.06
CA THR A 32 14.98 -2.07 -24.97
C THR A 32 15.21 -3.21 -25.96
N ALA A 33 15.65 -2.93 -27.19
CA ALA A 33 15.91 -3.99 -28.18
C ALA A 33 17.10 -4.89 -27.78
N ALA A 34 18.16 -4.30 -27.24
CA ALA A 34 19.30 -5.06 -26.68
C ALA A 34 18.88 -5.90 -25.45
N ALA A 35 18.07 -5.33 -24.56
CA ALA A 35 17.54 -6.04 -23.39
C ALA A 35 16.55 -7.17 -23.74
N ILE A 36 15.81 -7.03 -24.86
CA ILE A 36 14.89 -8.06 -25.37
C ILE A 36 15.68 -9.19 -26.05
N ALA A 37 16.75 -8.88 -26.78
CA ALA A 37 17.65 -9.88 -27.35
C ALA A 37 18.37 -10.68 -26.24
N GLU A 38 18.87 -10.01 -25.20
CA GLU A 38 19.55 -10.65 -24.06
C GLU A 38 18.60 -11.51 -23.22
N ALA A 39 17.34 -11.09 -23.07
CA ALA A 39 16.29 -11.87 -22.39
C ALA A 39 15.81 -13.10 -23.20
N ALA A 40 15.97 -13.09 -24.53
CA ALA A 40 15.58 -14.20 -25.40
C ALA A 40 16.56 -15.40 -25.35
N HIS A 41 17.80 -15.18 -24.90
CA HIS A 41 18.83 -16.23 -24.80
C HIS A 41 18.76 -17.04 -23.49
N GLY A 42 17.89 -16.68 -22.54
CA GLY A 42 17.57 -17.56 -21.40
C GLY A 42 18.63 -17.68 -20.30
N GLU A 43 19.64 -16.80 -20.24
CA GLU A 43 20.79 -16.92 -19.32
C GLU A 43 20.73 -16.00 -18.08
N LEU A 44 19.52 -15.57 -17.66
CA LEU A 44 19.34 -14.80 -16.43
C LEU A 44 19.11 -15.74 -15.23
N PRO A 45 19.98 -15.70 -14.18
CA PRO A 45 19.83 -16.55 -12.99
C PRO A 45 18.45 -16.38 -12.33
N GLY A 46 17.74 -17.49 -12.11
CA GLY A 46 16.42 -17.48 -11.45
C GLY A 46 15.23 -17.21 -12.38
N THR A 47 15.43 -17.12 -13.70
CA THR A 47 14.35 -17.07 -14.68
C THR A 47 14.38 -18.30 -15.58
N THR A 48 13.22 -18.85 -15.96
CA THR A 48 13.13 -20.05 -16.82
C THR A 48 13.10 -19.71 -18.31
N GLY A 49 13.29 -18.44 -18.69
CA GLY A 49 13.13 -17.96 -20.08
C GLY A 49 11.69 -17.99 -20.63
N LYS A 50 10.72 -18.56 -19.90
CA LYS A 50 9.34 -18.79 -20.38
C LYS A 50 8.44 -17.54 -20.40
N HIS A 51 8.87 -16.43 -19.80
CA HIS A 51 8.06 -15.22 -19.66
C HIS A 51 8.88 -13.94 -19.99
N PRO A 52 9.04 -13.61 -21.29
CA PRO A 52 9.95 -12.56 -21.76
C PRO A 52 9.59 -11.17 -21.22
N ILE A 53 8.30 -10.85 -21.08
CA ILE A 53 7.87 -9.55 -20.52
C ILE A 53 8.26 -9.43 -19.04
N SER A 54 8.06 -10.49 -18.26
CA SER A 54 8.43 -10.49 -16.83
C SER A 54 9.94 -10.46 -16.63
N ALA A 55 10.71 -11.07 -17.54
CA ALA A 55 12.16 -11.02 -17.53
C ALA A 55 12.67 -9.61 -17.86
N VAL A 56 12.05 -8.92 -18.82
CA VAL A 56 12.38 -7.51 -19.17
C VAL A 56 12.03 -6.56 -18.02
N VAL A 57 10.82 -6.68 -17.43
CA VAL A 57 10.42 -5.85 -16.29
C VAL A 57 11.29 -6.15 -15.07
N GLY A 58 11.55 -7.44 -14.79
CA GLY A 58 12.44 -7.86 -13.72
C GLY A 58 13.84 -7.29 -13.90
N THR A 59 14.40 -7.39 -15.10
CA THR A 59 15.72 -6.85 -15.46
C THR A 59 15.77 -5.33 -15.36
N ALA A 60 14.73 -4.61 -15.78
CA ALA A 60 14.66 -3.16 -15.61
C ALA A 60 14.61 -2.74 -14.12
N LEU A 61 13.94 -3.53 -13.27
CA LEU A 61 13.82 -3.25 -11.84
C LEU A 61 15.07 -3.66 -11.03
N THR A 62 15.75 -4.73 -11.44
CA THR A 62 16.92 -5.27 -10.71
C THR A 62 18.26 -4.91 -11.36
N GLY A 63 18.25 -4.37 -12.58
CA GLY A 63 19.42 -4.12 -13.43
C GLY A 63 20.06 -5.37 -14.05
N GLY A 64 19.35 -6.50 -14.06
CA GLY A 64 19.75 -7.71 -14.79
C GLY A 64 21.03 -8.38 -14.28
N ARG A 65 21.73 -9.08 -15.19
CA ARG A 65 22.94 -9.86 -14.90
C ARG A 65 24.11 -9.01 -14.41
N GLN A 66 24.16 -7.74 -14.81
CA GLN A 66 25.20 -6.80 -14.38
C GLN A 66 25.12 -6.49 -12.87
N ASN A 67 23.92 -6.61 -12.30
CA ASN A 67 23.68 -6.49 -10.87
C ASN A 67 23.55 -7.85 -10.16
N ALA A 68 23.68 -8.97 -10.87
CA ALA A 68 23.67 -10.30 -10.25
C ALA A 68 24.92 -10.45 -9.37
N GLY A 69 24.72 -10.42 -8.05
CA GLY A 69 25.80 -10.43 -7.05
C GLY A 69 26.12 -9.06 -6.44
N THR A 70 25.58 -7.96 -6.97
CA THR A 70 25.58 -6.67 -6.27
C THR A 70 24.55 -6.67 -5.14
N LYS A 71 24.79 -5.91 -4.06
CA LYS A 71 23.78 -5.71 -3.00
C LYS A 71 22.64 -4.85 -3.57
N GLY A 72 21.71 -5.48 -4.28
CA GLY A 72 20.53 -4.80 -4.83
C GLY A 72 19.73 -4.03 -3.77
N TYR A 73 18.86 -3.11 -4.17
CA TYR A 73 18.11 -2.25 -3.23
C TYR A 73 17.36 -3.03 -2.14
N LEU A 74 16.86 -4.23 -2.45
CA LEU A 74 16.28 -5.14 -1.46
C LEU A 74 17.31 -5.61 -0.44
N ALA A 75 18.50 -6.03 -0.86
CA ALA A 75 19.58 -6.42 0.04
C ALA A 75 20.06 -5.25 0.90
N ALA A 76 20.14 -4.04 0.35
CA ALA A 76 20.45 -2.83 1.11
C ALA A 76 19.36 -2.51 2.16
N TYR A 77 18.08 -2.66 1.79
CA TYR A 77 16.95 -2.51 2.71
C TYR A 77 16.97 -3.56 3.82
N LEU A 78 17.21 -4.83 3.49
CA LEU A 78 17.33 -5.91 4.46
C LEU A 78 18.51 -5.68 5.43
N ARG A 79 19.66 -5.23 4.92
CA ARG A 79 20.79 -4.83 5.76
C ARG A 79 20.42 -3.70 6.73
N GLN A 80 19.64 -2.72 6.28
CA GLN A 80 19.16 -1.63 7.14
C GLN A 80 18.10 -2.12 8.16
N LEU A 81 17.30 -3.12 7.81
CA LEU A 81 16.38 -3.77 8.77
C LEU A 81 17.11 -4.54 9.86
N GLU A 82 18.26 -5.14 9.55
CA GLU A 82 19.08 -5.87 10.52
C GLU A 82 19.91 -4.94 11.39
N THR A 83 20.60 -3.97 10.77
CA THR A 83 21.53 -3.07 11.48
C THR A 83 20.84 -1.92 12.21
N ASN A 84 19.73 -1.40 11.64
CA ASN A 84 18.99 -0.26 12.18
C ASN A 84 17.48 -0.54 12.22
N PRO A 85 17.02 -1.60 12.93
CA PRO A 85 15.67 -2.14 12.81
C PRO A 85 14.57 -1.12 13.11
N LEU A 86 14.72 -0.32 14.16
CA LEU A 86 13.70 0.65 14.56
C LEU A 86 13.60 1.77 13.53
N ARG A 87 14.72 2.42 13.19
CA ARG A 87 14.77 3.52 12.21
C ARG A 87 14.18 3.08 10.86
N THR A 88 14.59 1.92 10.37
CA THR A 88 14.13 1.40 9.08
C THR A 88 12.62 1.13 9.12
N LYS A 89 12.11 0.50 10.19
CA LYS A 89 10.66 0.29 10.36
C LYS A 89 9.88 1.60 10.43
N MET A 90 10.40 2.63 11.12
CA MET A 90 9.77 3.94 11.19
C MET A 90 9.68 4.60 9.81
N LEU A 91 10.78 4.64 9.06
CA LEU A 91 10.81 5.22 7.71
C LEU A 91 9.88 4.47 6.76
N THR A 92 9.91 3.13 6.77
CA THR A 92 9.03 2.31 5.94
C THR A 92 7.56 2.51 6.32
N ALA A 93 7.21 2.43 7.60
CA ALA A 93 5.81 2.55 8.04
C ALA A 93 5.24 3.95 7.75
N GLY A 94 6.03 5.01 7.98
CA GLY A 94 5.60 6.38 7.65
C GLY A 94 5.42 6.59 6.15
N THR A 95 6.37 6.13 5.34
CA THR A 95 6.30 6.23 3.89
C THR A 95 5.08 5.49 3.35
N LEU A 96 4.88 4.23 3.78
CA LEU A 96 3.74 3.44 3.36
C LEU A 96 2.42 4.07 3.81
N ALA A 97 2.29 4.50 5.07
CA ALA A 97 1.06 5.11 5.56
C ALA A 97 0.70 6.42 4.83
N GLY A 98 1.70 7.27 4.55
CA GLY A 98 1.53 8.48 3.75
C GLY A 98 1.10 8.16 2.31
N ALA A 99 1.79 7.21 1.67
CA ALA A 99 1.47 6.77 0.31
C ALA A 99 0.07 6.13 0.22
N GLN A 100 -0.32 5.32 1.21
CA GLN A 100 -1.67 4.75 1.31
C GLN A 100 -2.73 5.85 1.34
N GLU A 101 -2.55 6.88 2.18
CA GLU A 101 -3.51 7.98 2.27
C GLU A 101 -3.55 8.83 1.00
N LEU A 102 -2.40 9.05 0.35
CA LEU A 102 -2.33 9.78 -0.92
C LEU A 102 -3.06 9.03 -2.04
N ILE A 103 -2.72 7.75 -2.24
CA ILE A 103 -3.35 6.90 -3.26
C ILE A 103 -4.83 6.72 -2.97
N ALA A 104 -5.22 6.50 -1.72
CA ALA A 104 -6.63 6.39 -1.36
C ALA A 104 -7.40 7.70 -1.61
N SER A 105 -6.78 8.86 -1.39
CA SER A 105 -7.38 10.15 -1.70
C SER A 105 -7.56 10.32 -3.21
N TRP A 106 -6.58 9.93 -4.01
CA TRP A 106 -6.67 9.92 -5.47
C TRP A 106 -7.77 8.99 -5.97
N LEU A 107 -7.79 7.72 -5.54
CA LEU A 107 -8.78 6.73 -5.95
C LEU A 107 -10.21 7.05 -5.50
N ALA A 108 -10.36 7.71 -4.34
CA ALA A 108 -11.66 8.15 -3.84
C ALA A 108 -12.13 9.49 -4.44
N LYS A 109 -11.28 10.17 -5.21
CA LYS A 109 -11.47 11.56 -5.66
C LYS A 109 -11.70 12.54 -4.48
N ASP A 110 -11.03 12.27 -3.35
CA ASP A 110 -11.07 13.08 -2.13
C ASP A 110 -10.06 14.23 -2.24
N ARG A 111 -10.51 15.37 -2.79
CA ARG A 111 -9.67 16.56 -3.02
C ARG A 111 -9.71 17.52 -1.83
N ASN A 112 -8.61 18.21 -1.59
CA ASN A 112 -8.55 19.33 -0.64
C ASN A 112 -9.24 20.58 -1.23
N LYS A 113 -9.30 21.67 -0.44
CA LYS A 113 -9.90 22.96 -0.86
C LYS A 113 -9.25 23.58 -2.12
N HIS A 114 -8.00 23.21 -2.41
CA HIS A 114 -7.23 23.69 -3.57
C HIS A 114 -7.24 22.70 -4.74
N GLY A 115 -8.08 21.65 -4.70
CA GLY A 115 -8.20 20.67 -5.78
C GLY A 115 -7.16 19.54 -5.80
N ASN A 116 -6.19 19.54 -4.88
CA ASN A 116 -5.12 18.55 -4.83
C ASN A 116 -5.48 17.32 -3.96
N TYR A 117 -4.91 16.16 -4.28
CA TYR A 117 -5.10 14.92 -3.49
C TYR A 117 -4.16 14.84 -2.28
N PHE A 118 -3.15 15.71 -2.21
CA PHE A 118 -2.31 15.88 -1.02
C PHE A 118 -3.10 16.64 0.05
N THR A 119 -3.89 15.89 0.81
CA THR A 119 -4.69 16.43 1.92
C THR A 119 -3.85 16.55 3.18
N SER A 120 -4.31 17.34 4.17
CA SER A 120 -3.66 17.44 5.49
C SER A 120 -3.60 16.11 6.25
N ARG A 121 -4.29 15.06 5.77
CA ARG A 121 -4.24 13.72 6.33
C ARG A 121 -2.99 12.95 5.91
N VAL A 122 -2.43 13.22 4.72
CA VAL A 122 -1.23 12.53 4.21
C VAL A 122 -0.03 12.68 5.16
N PRO A 123 0.41 13.91 5.53
CA PRO A 123 1.52 14.06 6.47
C PRO A 123 1.20 13.54 7.87
N LYS A 124 -0.07 13.62 8.31
CA LYS A 124 -0.49 13.05 9.60
C LYS A 124 -0.41 11.52 9.61
N MET A 125 -0.79 10.87 8.52
CA MET A 125 -0.69 9.41 8.35
C MET A 125 0.76 8.96 8.30
N ALA A 126 1.61 9.71 7.58
CA ALA A 126 3.05 9.44 7.56
C ALA A 126 3.68 9.58 8.96
N THR A 127 3.32 10.64 9.69
CA THR A 127 3.79 10.87 11.06
C THR A 127 3.30 9.76 12.01
N TYR A 128 2.03 9.36 11.90
CA TYR A 128 1.49 8.23 12.66
C TYR A 128 2.27 6.94 12.38
N GLY A 129 2.49 6.61 11.10
CA GLY A 129 3.23 5.42 10.70
C GLY A 129 4.65 5.40 11.30
N ALA A 130 5.36 6.53 11.16
CA ALA A 130 6.75 6.65 11.58
C ALA A 130 6.93 6.75 13.10
N LEU A 131 6.15 7.58 13.78
CA LEU A 131 6.41 7.96 15.17
C LEU A 131 5.54 7.23 16.19
N VAL A 132 4.44 6.61 15.76
CA VAL A 132 3.50 5.92 16.65
C VAL A 132 3.43 4.43 16.34
N SER A 133 3.02 4.07 15.13
CA SER A 133 2.74 2.69 14.74
C SER A 133 4.00 1.81 14.80
N ALA A 134 5.08 2.22 14.12
CA ALA A 134 6.31 1.44 14.06
C ALA A 134 7.02 1.30 15.43
N PRO A 135 7.22 2.37 16.22
CA PRO A 135 7.83 2.26 17.54
C PRO A 135 7.01 1.40 18.50
N LEU A 136 5.68 1.58 18.54
CA LEU A 136 4.79 0.77 19.36
C LEU A 136 4.88 -0.71 18.98
N GLY A 137 4.77 -1.02 17.68
CA GLY A 137 4.87 -2.40 17.21
C GLY A 137 6.24 -3.02 17.49
N HIS A 138 7.32 -2.26 17.30
CA HIS A 138 8.67 -2.72 17.63
C HIS A 138 8.80 -3.06 19.12
N PHE A 139 8.35 -2.17 19.99
CA PHE A 139 8.42 -2.35 21.44
C PHE A 139 7.57 -3.53 21.92
N LEU A 140 6.32 -3.65 21.46
CA LEU A 140 5.41 -4.73 21.86
C LEU A 140 5.91 -6.10 21.42
N ILE A 141 6.44 -6.22 20.20
CA ILE A 141 7.03 -7.47 19.71
C ILE A 141 8.34 -7.76 20.45
N TRP A 142 9.18 -6.76 20.72
CA TRP A 142 10.36 -6.94 21.56
C TRP A 142 10.00 -7.48 22.95
N LEU A 143 8.97 -6.92 23.59
CA LEU A 143 8.48 -7.38 24.90
C LEU A 143 7.98 -8.82 24.83
N LEU A 144 7.23 -9.17 23.77
CA LEU A 144 6.76 -10.53 23.54
C LEU A 144 7.94 -11.50 23.36
N GLN A 145 8.93 -11.16 22.52
CA GLN A 145 10.12 -11.99 22.30
C GLN A 145 10.94 -12.15 23.58
N LYS A 146 11.10 -11.07 24.37
CA LYS A 146 11.78 -11.11 25.68
C LYS A 146 11.03 -12.00 26.67
N THR A 147 9.70 -11.96 26.68
CA THR A 147 8.89 -12.78 27.59
C THR A 147 8.98 -14.27 27.27
N PHE A 148 9.15 -14.64 25.99
CA PHE A 148 9.24 -16.02 25.52
C PHE A 148 10.69 -16.47 25.21
N SER A 149 11.69 -15.66 25.55
CA SER A 149 13.10 -15.99 25.30
C SER A 149 13.49 -17.29 26.01
N GLY A 150 14.19 -18.17 25.32
CA GLY A 150 14.60 -19.47 25.85
C GLY A 150 13.50 -20.54 25.89
N ARG A 151 12.27 -20.23 25.46
CA ARG A 151 11.18 -21.22 25.37
C ARG A 151 11.05 -21.76 23.95
N THR A 152 11.63 -22.94 23.69
CA THR A 152 11.67 -23.55 22.34
C THR A 152 10.55 -24.57 22.10
N SER A 153 9.80 -24.95 23.13
CA SER A 153 8.75 -25.98 23.02
C SER A 153 7.62 -25.59 22.07
N LEU A 154 6.98 -26.58 21.44
CA LEU A 154 5.82 -26.35 20.57
C LEU A 154 4.70 -25.61 21.31
N ARG A 155 4.45 -25.99 22.57
CA ARG A 155 3.48 -25.31 23.45
C ARG A 155 3.82 -23.83 23.64
N ALA A 156 5.09 -23.50 23.84
CA ALA A 156 5.53 -22.11 23.98
C ALA A 156 5.36 -21.31 22.69
N LYS A 157 5.65 -21.89 21.52
CA LYS A 157 5.42 -21.24 20.22
C LYS A 157 3.93 -20.96 19.98
N ILE A 158 3.05 -21.93 20.28
CA ILE A 158 1.60 -21.75 20.18
C ILE A 158 1.14 -20.63 21.13
N LEU A 159 1.57 -20.67 22.38
CA LEU A 159 1.21 -19.64 23.36
C LEU A 159 1.71 -18.25 22.96
N GLN A 160 2.92 -18.15 22.38
CA GLN A 160 3.46 -16.90 21.88
C GLN A 160 2.60 -16.31 20.75
N ILE A 161 2.13 -17.15 19.82
CA ILE A 161 1.21 -16.75 18.75
C ILE A 161 -0.14 -16.28 19.34
N LEU A 162 -0.67 -17.00 20.34
CA LEU A 162 -1.91 -16.62 20.99
C LEU A 162 -1.78 -15.26 21.71
N VAL A 163 -0.71 -15.04 22.47
CA VAL A 163 -0.46 -13.74 23.13
C VAL A 163 -0.28 -12.63 22.09
N SER A 164 0.41 -12.90 21.00
CA SER A 164 0.53 -11.94 19.88
C SER A 164 -0.85 -11.53 19.33
N ASN A 165 -1.73 -12.50 19.08
CA ASN A 165 -3.05 -12.24 18.49
C ASN A 165 -4.10 -11.70 19.46
N LEU A 166 -4.02 -12.06 20.75
CA LEU A 166 -5.03 -11.74 21.75
C LEU A 166 -4.65 -10.57 22.67
N VAL A 167 -3.37 -10.16 22.68
CA VAL A 167 -2.90 -9.03 23.50
C VAL A 167 -2.28 -7.97 22.61
N ILE A 168 -1.26 -8.33 21.82
CA ILE A 168 -0.50 -7.34 21.03
C ILE A 168 -1.38 -6.73 19.92
N ALA A 169 -2.04 -7.57 19.13
CA ALA A 169 -2.88 -7.09 18.03
C ALA A 169 -4.05 -6.20 18.49
N PRO A 170 -4.82 -6.51 19.56
CA PRO A 170 -5.82 -5.60 20.12
C PRO A 170 -5.28 -4.23 20.54
N ILE A 171 -4.11 -4.18 21.18
CA ILE A 171 -3.47 -2.93 21.58
C ILE A 171 -3.14 -2.09 20.34
N GLN A 172 -2.47 -2.69 19.35
CA GLN A 172 -2.10 -2.01 18.11
C GLN A 172 -3.33 -1.52 17.33
N ASN A 173 -4.37 -2.35 17.20
CA ASN A 173 -5.60 -1.99 16.50
C ASN A 173 -6.39 -0.89 17.21
N THR A 174 -6.35 -0.87 18.56
CA THR A 174 -6.97 0.21 19.34
C THR A 174 -6.23 1.53 19.12
N VAL A 175 -4.90 1.54 19.22
CA VAL A 175 -4.08 2.73 18.96
C VAL A 175 -4.29 3.24 17.54
N TYR A 176 -4.35 2.34 16.55
CA TYR A 176 -4.68 2.67 15.18
C TYR A 176 -6.03 3.38 15.06
N LEU A 177 -7.10 2.84 15.67
CA LEU A 177 -8.43 3.44 15.61
C LEU A 177 -8.51 4.79 16.33
N VAL A 178 -7.80 4.94 17.45
CA VAL A 178 -7.65 6.23 18.14
C VAL A 178 -6.97 7.24 17.22
N ALA A 179 -5.83 6.88 16.62
CA ALA A 179 -5.13 7.74 15.68
C ALA A 179 -6.00 8.11 14.47
N MET A 180 -6.75 7.15 13.92
CA MET A 180 -7.68 7.41 12.82
C MET A 180 -8.77 8.41 13.21
N ALA A 181 -9.33 8.30 14.42
CA ALA A 181 -10.31 9.25 14.92
C ALA A 181 -9.72 10.67 15.02
N LEU A 182 -8.52 10.80 15.60
CA LEU A 182 -7.83 12.08 15.77
C LEU A 182 -7.46 12.71 14.41
N ILE A 183 -6.93 11.90 13.48
CA ILE A 183 -6.59 12.34 12.11
C ILE A 183 -7.85 12.76 11.34
N ALA A 184 -8.97 12.09 11.58
CA ALA A 184 -10.25 12.46 11.01
C ALA A 184 -10.84 13.76 11.60
N GLY A 185 -10.29 14.26 12.70
CA GLY A 185 -10.68 15.52 13.34
C GLY A 185 -11.52 15.36 14.61
N ALA A 186 -11.53 14.18 15.24
CA ALA A 186 -12.22 14.00 16.51
C ALA A 186 -11.66 14.96 17.58
N LYS A 187 -12.54 15.74 18.23
CA LYS A 187 -12.16 16.79 19.20
C LYS A 187 -12.37 16.38 20.65
N ASN A 188 -13.09 15.29 20.91
CA ASN A 188 -13.42 14.86 22.27
C ASN A 188 -13.36 13.34 22.41
N PHE A 189 -13.26 12.88 23.66
CA PHE A 189 -13.15 11.46 24.00
C PHE A 189 -14.34 10.63 23.49
N HIS A 190 -15.55 11.21 23.49
CA HIS A 190 -16.75 10.51 23.05
C HIS A 190 -16.67 10.10 21.56
N GLN A 191 -16.20 11.00 20.69
CA GLN A 191 -16.00 10.72 19.26
C GLN A 191 -14.91 9.66 19.01
N VAL A 192 -13.82 9.72 19.79
CA VAL A 192 -12.74 8.71 19.73
C VAL A 192 -13.28 7.34 20.17
N ARG A 193 -13.96 7.27 21.31
CA ARG A 193 -14.56 6.05 21.84
C ARG A 193 -15.58 5.44 20.87
N ALA A 194 -16.41 6.26 20.23
CA ALA A 194 -17.36 5.81 19.22
C ALA A 194 -16.64 5.17 18.03
N THR A 195 -15.58 5.80 17.53
CA THR A 195 -14.75 5.26 16.43
C THR A 195 -14.14 3.91 16.79
N VAL A 196 -13.54 3.81 17.99
CA VAL A 196 -12.96 2.56 18.48
C VAL A 196 -14.04 1.49 18.60
N LYS A 197 -15.16 1.77 19.28
CA LYS A 197 -16.25 0.80 19.48
C LYS A 197 -16.81 0.25 18.17
N VAL A 198 -16.99 1.10 17.15
CA VAL A 198 -17.56 0.72 15.85
C VAL A 198 -16.53 0.03 14.94
N GLY A 199 -15.25 0.41 15.05
CA GLY A 199 -14.17 -0.07 14.19
C GLY A 199 -13.49 -1.33 14.69
N PHE A 200 -13.40 -1.52 16.02
CA PHE A 200 -12.52 -2.52 16.65
C PHE A 200 -12.72 -3.93 16.09
N TRP A 201 -13.94 -4.46 16.19
CA TRP A 201 -14.22 -5.81 15.72
C TRP A 201 -14.06 -5.99 14.20
N LYS A 202 -14.28 -4.92 13.42
CA LYS A 202 -14.07 -4.97 11.96
C LYS A 202 -12.58 -5.11 11.64
N VAL A 203 -11.74 -4.31 12.29
CA VAL A 203 -10.28 -4.37 12.12
C VAL A 203 -9.73 -5.69 12.63
N MET A 204 -10.19 -6.16 13.80
CA MET A 204 -9.77 -7.46 14.36
C MET A 204 -10.08 -8.62 13.42
N ARG A 205 -11.30 -8.70 12.87
CA ARG A 205 -11.67 -9.79 11.94
C ARG A 205 -10.82 -9.79 10.69
N VAL A 206 -10.58 -8.61 10.09
CA VAL A 206 -9.70 -8.50 8.92
C VAL A 206 -8.31 -9.01 9.28
N SER A 207 -7.74 -8.56 10.40
CA SER A 207 -6.43 -9.01 10.86
C SER A 207 -6.37 -10.53 11.09
N TRP A 208 -7.34 -11.11 11.77
CA TRP A 208 -7.37 -12.55 12.07
C TRP A 208 -7.60 -13.44 10.85
N ILE A 209 -8.25 -12.95 9.80
CA ILE A 209 -8.41 -13.69 8.55
C ILE A 209 -7.18 -13.52 7.67
N THR A 210 -6.69 -12.30 7.51
CA THR A 210 -5.57 -11.99 6.62
C THR A 210 -4.26 -12.57 7.13
N SER A 211 -3.97 -12.48 8.44
CA SER A 211 -2.66 -12.85 8.98
C SER A 211 -2.31 -14.32 8.76
N PRO A 212 -3.20 -15.31 9.05
CA PRO A 212 -2.90 -16.71 8.80
C PRO A 212 -2.74 -17.05 7.31
N ILE A 213 -3.55 -16.45 6.44
CA ILE A 213 -3.48 -16.68 4.98
C ILE A 213 -2.14 -16.17 4.44
N CYS A 214 -1.75 -14.95 4.83
CA CYS A 214 -0.49 -14.37 4.40
C CYS A 214 0.71 -15.14 4.97
N LEU A 215 0.61 -15.59 6.23
CA LEU A 215 1.66 -16.39 6.86
C LEU A 215 1.82 -17.74 6.16
N ALA A 216 0.73 -18.45 5.85
CA ALA A 216 0.77 -19.71 5.12
C ALA A 216 1.39 -19.55 3.73
N PHE A 217 1.05 -18.46 3.02
CA PHE A 217 1.67 -18.14 1.73
C PHE A 217 3.17 -17.87 1.89
N ALA A 218 3.56 -17.02 2.85
CA ALA A 218 4.95 -16.68 3.09
C ALA A 218 5.78 -17.93 3.45
N GLN A 219 5.27 -18.80 4.31
CA GLN A 219 5.92 -20.06 4.68
C GLN A 219 6.11 -21.02 3.50
N LYS A 220 5.17 -21.05 2.55
CA LYS A 220 5.23 -21.97 1.42
C LYS A 220 6.10 -21.48 0.27
N PHE A 221 6.13 -20.17 0.02
CA PHE A 221 6.65 -19.61 -1.23
C PHE A 221 7.80 -18.62 -1.05
N LEU A 222 8.07 -18.13 0.17
CA LEU A 222 9.02 -17.04 0.38
C LEU A 222 10.13 -17.40 1.38
N PRO A 223 11.39 -17.00 1.13
CA PRO A 223 12.46 -17.06 2.11
C PRO A 223 12.14 -16.20 3.34
N GLU A 224 12.50 -16.66 4.55
CA GLU A 224 12.15 -16.01 5.82
C GLU A 224 12.55 -14.52 5.90
N HIS A 225 13.72 -14.17 5.38
CA HIS A 225 14.22 -12.79 5.39
C HIS A 225 13.36 -11.84 4.52
N THR A 226 12.58 -12.35 3.57
CA THR A 226 11.68 -11.55 2.72
C THR A 226 10.27 -11.37 3.29
N TRP A 227 9.94 -12.07 4.38
CA TRP A 227 8.58 -12.07 4.94
C TRP A 227 8.14 -10.67 5.38
N LEU A 228 9.02 -9.89 6.02
CA LEU A 228 8.68 -8.53 6.45
C LEU A 228 8.35 -7.59 5.26
N PRO A 229 9.18 -7.48 4.20
CA PRO A 229 8.80 -6.76 2.99
C PRO A 229 7.47 -7.24 2.38
N PHE A 230 7.24 -8.56 2.35
CA PHE A 230 5.99 -9.13 1.85
C PHE A 230 4.77 -8.69 2.68
N PHE A 231 4.83 -8.80 4.01
CA PHE A 231 3.74 -8.37 4.87
C PHE A 231 3.47 -6.86 4.78
N ASN A 232 4.52 -6.05 4.60
CA ASN A 232 4.38 -4.63 4.33
C ASN A 232 3.65 -4.37 3.01
N LEU A 233 3.96 -5.11 1.94
CA LEU A 233 3.28 -5.01 0.66
C LEU A 233 1.79 -5.39 0.76
N VAL A 234 1.48 -6.51 1.40
CA VAL A 234 0.09 -6.95 1.58
C VAL A 234 -0.70 -5.94 2.42
N SER A 235 -0.10 -5.49 3.54
CA SER A 235 -0.70 -4.47 4.41
C SER A 235 -0.90 -3.15 3.67
N PHE A 236 0.03 -2.78 2.77
CA PHE A 236 -0.08 -1.62 1.90
C PHE A 236 -1.31 -1.71 1.00
N ILE A 237 -1.48 -2.83 0.30
CA ILE A 237 -2.60 -3.09 -0.63
C ILE A 237 -3.94 -3.06 0.13
N ILE A 238 -4.05 -3.85 1.19
CA ILE A 238 -5.30 -3.98 1.99
C ILE A 238 -5.65 -2.63 2.62
N GLY A 239 -4.69 -1.94 3.24
CA GLY A 239 -4.94 -0.65 3.86
C GLY A 239 -5.33 0.42 2.84
N THR A 240 -4.73 0.44 1.64
CA THR A 240 -5.14 1.34 0.56
C THR A 240 -6.57 1.08 0.13
N TYR A 241 -6.94 -0.19 -0.06
CA TYR A 241 -8.29 -0.59 -0.42
C TYR A 241 -9.33 -0.17 0.63
N ILE A 242 -9.08 -0.49 1.91
CA ILE A 242 -9.97 -0.13 3.02
C ILE A 242 -10.10 1.39 3.15
N ASN A 243 -9.00 2.13 3.08
CA ASN A 243 -9.01 3.61 3.14
C ASN A 243 -9.80 4.20 1.97
N THR A 244 -9.62 3.68 0.76
CA THR A 244 -10.35 4.12 -0.44
C THR A 244 -11.86 3.92 -0.27
N ILE A 245 -12.30 2.73 0.15
CA ILE A 245 -13.72 2.43 0.37
C ILE A 245 -14.29 3.33 1.46
N THR A 246 -13.56 3.52 2.55
CA THR A 246 -14.00 4.35 3.68
C THR A 246 -14.19 5.79 3.25
N LYS A 247 -13.26 6.35 2.47
CA LYS A 247 -13.37 7.69 1.88
C LYS A 247 -14.56 7.80 0.92
N LYS A 248 -14.72 6.84 0.00
CA LYS A 248 -15.86 6.81 -0.93
C LYS A 248 -17.21 6.80 -0.19
N LYS A 249 -17.36 5.95 0.84
CA LYS A 249 -18.57 5.90 1.67
C LYS A 249 -18.84 7.22 2.40
N ARG A 250 -17.79 7.85 2.95
CA ARG A 250 -17.90 9.17 3.60
C ARG A 250 -18.36 10.24 2.60
N LEU A 251 -17.74 10.32 1.43
CA LEU A 251 -18.10 11.28 0.40
C LEU A 251 -19.52 11.07 -0.12
N ALA A 252 -19.94 9.82 -0.31
CA ALA A 252 -21.32 9.50 -0.69
C ALA A 252 -22.33 9.91 0.39
N ALA A 253 -22.03 9.68 1.67
CA ALA A 253 -22.87 10.13 2.78
C ALA A 253 -22.97 11.65 2.85
N LEU A 254 -21.86 12.37 2.63
CA LEU A 254 -21.85 13.84 2.56
C LEU A 254 -22.70 14.32 1.38
N ARG A 255 -22.55 13.75 0.18
CA ARG A 255 -23.40 14.08 -0.98
C ARG A 255 -24.88 13.84 -0.69
N LYS A 256 -25.24 12.71 -0.08
CA LYS A 256 -26.63 12.41 0.28
C LYS A 256 -27.22 13.43 1.25
N LYS A 257 -26.44 13.96 2.20
CA LYS A 257 -26.91 15.05 3.08
C LYS A 257 -27.14 16.35 2.30
N HIS A 258 -26.16 16.77 1.49
CA HIS A 258 -26.26 18.02 0.73
C HIS A 258 -27.38 18.01 -0.33
N PHE A 259 -27.61 16.87 -1.00
CA PHE A 259 -28.63 16.77 -2.06
C PHE A 259 -29.96 16.17 -1.58
N GLY A 260 -30.00 15.54 -0.40
CA GLY A 260 -31.20 14.90 0.16
C GLY A 260 -32.11 15.85 0.94
N GLU A 261 -31.57 16.92 1.53
CA GLU A 261 -32.37 17.96 2.20
C GLU A 261 -33.07 18.91 1.22
N GLY A 262 -32.65 18.96 -0.05
CA GLY A 262 -33.27 19.80 -1.09
C GLY A 262 -34.54 19.23 -1.73
N ARG A 263 -35.07 18.09 -1.27
CA ARG A 263 -36.22 17.39 -1.91
C ARG A 263 -37.41 17.16 -0.98
N ALA A 264 -37.42 17.71 0.24
CA ALA A 264 -38.60 17.70 1.10
C ALA A 264 -39.44 18.97 0.84
N PRO A 265 -40.65 18.86 0.25
CA PRO A 265 -41.57 19.98 0.21
C PRO A 265 -42.26 20.08 1.57
N GLY A 266 -41.90 21.10 2.35
CA GLY A 266 -42.64 21.51 3.55
C GLY A 266 -42.02 21.04 4.88
N GLY A 267 -41.28 21.93 5.53
CA GLY A 267 -40.88 21.78 6.93
C GLY A 267 -40.16 23.04 7.42
N PRO A 268 -40.69 23.78 8.42
CA PRO A 268 -40.10 25.03 8.85
C PRO A 268 -38.89 24.79 9.76
N GLY A 269 -37.79 25.48 9.45
CA GLY A 269 -36.79 25.93 10.41
C GLY A 269 -35.90 24.85 11.04
N SER A 270 -34.73 24.61 10.45
CA SER A 270 -33.53 24.40 11.27
C SER A 270 -32.35 25.10 10.61
N THR A 271 -31.75 26.03 11.35
CA THR A 271 -30.53 26.75 11.01
C THR A 271 -29.38 25.77 10.84
N MET A 272 -29.04 25.42 9.60
CA MET A 272 -27.77 24.78 9.25
C MET A 272 -27.08 25.61 8.16
N GLY A 273 -25.76 25.74 8.31
CA GLY A 273 -24.89 26.76 7.72
C GLY A 273 -25.15 27.11 6.26
N ARG A 274 -24.92 28.39 5.94
CA ARG A 274 -25.18 28.98 4.63
C ARG A 274 -24.34 28.22 3.58
N PRO A 275 -24.82 28.05 2.33
CA PRO A 275 -24.04 27.36 1.28
C PRO A 275 -22.62 27.92 1.07
N GLU A 276 -22.38 29.16 1.50
CA GLU A 276 -21.10 29.87 1.56
C GLU A 276 -20.06 29.21 2.51
N ASP A 277 -20.50 28.46 3.53
CA ASP A 277 -19.65 27.88 4.58
C ASP A 277 -18.90 26.61 4.11
N TYR A 278 -19.21 26.11 2.91
CA TYR A 278 -18.57 24.95 2.33
C TYR A 278 -17.67 25.35 1.16
N PRO A 279 -16.42 24.84 1.11
CA PRO A 279 -15.55 25.10 -0.04
C PRO A 279 -16.22 24.57 -1.31
N PRO A 280 -16.23 25.36 -2.40
CA PRO A 280 -16.93 25.01 -3.63
C PRO A 280 -16.39 23.67 -4.16
N LEU A 281 -17.29 22.71 -4.36
CA LEU A 281 -16.98 21.49 -5.08
C LEU A 281 -16.63 21.89 -6.51
N GLY A 282 -15.36 21.71 -6.87
CA GLY A 282 -14.86 21.99 -8.22
C GLY A 282 -15.67 21.25 -9.30
N PRO A 283 -15.53 21.67 -10.58
CA PRO A 283 -16.39 21.24 -11.67
C PRO A 283 -16.54 19.72 -11.74
N ASN A 284 -17.78 19.27 -11.97
CA ASN A 284 -18.08 17.85 -12.20
C ASN A 284 -17.22 17.34 -13.36
N PRO A 285 -16.57 16.17 -13.23
CA PRO A 285 -15.88 15.56 -14.36
C PRO A 285 -16.90 15.21 -15.45
N PRO A 286 -16.58 15.47 -16.75
CA PRO A 286 -17.42 14.99 -17.84
C PRO A 286 -17.48 13.45 -17.78
N TYR A 287 -18.69 12.93 -17.95
CA TYR A 287 -18.99 11.50 -18.00
C TYR A 287 -18.38 10.86 -19.25
#